data_AF-A0A6N2I972-F1
#
_entry.id   AF-A0A6N2I972-F1
#
_cell.length_a   1.000
_cell.length_b   1.000
_cell.length_c   1.000
_cell.angle_alpha   90.00
_cell.angle_beta   90.00
_cell.angle_gamma   90.00
#
_symmetry.space_group_name_H-M   'P 1'
#
loop_
_entity.id
_entity.type
_entity.pdbx_description
1 polymer ?
#
loop_
_entity_poly.entity_id
_entity_poly.type
_entity_poly.pdbx_seq_one_letter_code
_entity_poly.pdbx_strand_id
1 'polypeptide(L)'
;MYVCMPAGLGSIRHTQRVVAAELRLRHCPPEQIADAQQVVAGLLDPLCRAADVRQYGLTVQQSATLGTVFVSVDAGGTNMRREIPIPRPRPPADDVPGL
;
A
#
# COMPACT_ATOMS: atom_id res chain seq x y z
N MET A 1 4.60 3.85 -8.67
CA MET A 1 5.64 4.50 -7.84
C MET A 1 6.66 3.47 -7.38
N TYR A 2 7.93 3.84 -7.32
CA TYR A 2 9.00 3.10 -6.64
C TYR A 2 9.74 4.02 -5.66
N VAL A 3 10.04 3.56 -4.45
CA VAL A 3 10.89 4.26 -3.48
C VAL A 3 11.85 3.28 -2.80
N CYS A 4 13.09 3.68 -2.58
CA CYS A 4 14.06 2.91 -1.80
C CYS A 4 14.23 3.55 -0.42
N MET A 5 14.23 2.73 0.63
CA MET A 5 14.17 3.18 2.02
C MET A 5 15.15 2.36 2.88
N PRO A 6 15.81 2.98 3.87
CA PRO A 6 16.62 2.23 4.82
C PRO A 6 15.72 1.29 5.63
N ALA A 7 16.19 0.08 5.93
CA ALA A 7 15.47 -0.86 6.77
C ALA A 7 15.62 -0.44 8.24
N GLY A 8 14.50 -0.09 8.87
CA GLY A 8 14.48 0.38 10.25
C GLY A 8 13.06 0.76 10.67
N LEU A 9 12.78 0.70 11.97
CA LEU A 9 11.43 0.93 12.50
C LEU A 9 10.88 2.33 12.16
N GLY A 10 11.75 3.34 12.10
CA GLY A 10 11.37 4.70 11.67
C GLY A 10 10.90 4.75 10.19
N SER A 11 11.43 3.88 9.35
CA SER A 11 11.09 3.80 7.92
C SER A 11 9.71 3.21 7.69
N ILE A 12 9.21 2.33 8.58
CA ILE A 12 7.86 1.76 8.46
C ILE A 12 6.81 2.87 8.44
N ARG A 13 6.87 3.77 9.44
CA ARG A 13 5.92 4.89 9.54
C ARG A 13 6.05 5.85 8.35
N HIS A 14 7.27 6.08 7.86
CA HIS A 14 7.47 6.91 6.68
C HIS A 14 6.91 6.24 5.42
N THR A 15 7.13 4.94 5.22
CA THR A 15 6.53 4.19 4.10
C THR A 15 5.01 4.21 4.14
N GLN A 16 4.38 4.01 5.30
CA GLN A 16 2.93 4.11 5.42
C GLN A 16 2.40 5.48 4.98
N ARG A 17 3.14 6.58 5.25
CA ARG A 17 2.76 7.92 4.79
C ARG A 17 2.92 8.08 3.29
N VAL A 18 3.99 7.54 2.71
CA VAL A 18 4.23 7.54 1.26
C VAL A 18 3.12 6.76 0.53
N VAL A 19 2.79 5.56 1.00
CA VAL A 19 1.70 4.74 0.43
C VAL A 19 0.36 5.47 0.54
N ALA A 20 0.05 6.04 1.70
CA ALA A 20 -1.18 6.80 1.87
C ALA A 20 -1.26 8.03 0.95
N ALA A 21 -0.16 8.76 0.77
CA ALA A 21 -0.12 9.89 -0.14
C ALA A 21 -0.36 9.43 -1.59
N GLU A 22 0.31 8.36 -2.03
CA GLU A 22 0.15 7.80 -3.38
C GLU A 22 -1.29 7.33 -3.64
N LEU A 23 -1.91 6.65 -2.68
CA LEU A 23 -3.29 6.18 -2.79
C LEU A 23 -4.30 7.33 -2.80
N ARG A 24 -4.05 8.41 -2.05
CA ARG A 24 -4.88 9.64 -2.09
C ARG A 24 -4.81 10.33 -3.44
N LEU A 25 -3.63 10.41 -4.05
CA LEU A 25 -3.47 10.96 -5.41
C LEU A 25 -4.25 10.16 -6.46
N ARG A 26 -4.53 8.89 -6.17
CA ARG A 26 -5.34 7.99 -7.00
C ARG A 26 -6.81 7.91 -6.55
N HIS A 27 -7.24 8.83 -5.69
CA HIS A 27 -8.62 8.94 -5.17
C HIS A 27 -9.13 7.68 -4.46
N CYS A 28 -8.24 6.90 -3.83
CA CYS A 28 -8.67 5.76 -3.02
C CYS A 28 -9.39 6.24 -1.73
N PRO A 29 -10.50 5.61 -1.31
CA PRO A 29 -11.19 5.94 -0.07
C PRO A 29 -10.33 5.71 1.20
N PRO A 30 -10.66 6.40 2.31
CA PRO A 30 -9.88 6.34 3.56
C PRO A 30 -9.72 4.93 4.14
N GLU A 31 -10.77 4.10 4.07
CA GLU A 31 -10.75 2.72 4.58
C GLU A 31 -9.67 1.89 3.87
N GLN A 32 -9.57 2.00 2.55
CA GLN A 32 -8.55 1.30 1.76
C GLN A 32 -7.14 1.81 2.02
N ILE A 33 -7.01 3.12 2.26
CA ILE A 33 -5.72 3.70 2.65
C ILE A 33 -5.28 3.11 3.99
N ALA A 34 -6.20 2.98 4.95
CA ALA A 34 -5.92 2.39 6.26
C ALA A 34 -5.51 0.91 6.13
N ASP A 35 -6.25 0.12 5.35
CA ASP A 35 -5.93 -1.28 5.08
C ASP A 35 -4.54 -1.41 4.43
N ALA A 36 -4.24 -0.57 3.44
CA ALA A 36 -2.94 -0.56 2.79
C ALA A 36 -1.80 -0.22 3.76
N GLN A 37 -2.02 0.73 4.67
CA GLN A 37 -1.05 1.06 5.71
C GLN A 37 -0.81 -0.09 6.69
N GLN A 38 -1.85 -0.87 7.02
CA GLN A 38 -1.71 -2.07 7.87
C GLN A 38 -0.94 -3.19 7.16
N VAL A 39 -1.28 -3.48 5.90
CA VAL A 39 -0.57 -4.48 5.09
C VAL A 39 0.92 -4.13 4.96
N VAL A 40 1.22 -2.86 4.65
CA VAL A 40 2.59 -2.35 4.56
C VAL A 40 3.33 -2.54 5.88
N ALA A 41 2.72 -2.22 7.02
CA ALA A 41 3.35 -2.43 8.32
C ALA A 41 3.67 -3.91 8.57
N GLY A 42 2.72 -4.80 8.29
CA GLY A 42 2.92 -6.24 8.45
C GLY A 42 4.00 -6.82 7.54
N LEU A 43 4.18 -6.27 6.33
CA LEU A 43 5.26 -6.66 5.43
C LEU A 43 6.63 -6.14 5.89
N LEU A 44 6.67 -4.89 6.39
CA LEU A 44 7.93 -4.24 6.74
C LEU A 44 8.42 -4.55 8.15
N ASP A 45 7.56 -4.90 9.10
CA ASP A 45 7.97 -5.20 10.48
C ASP A 45 9.00 -6.36 10.56
N PRO A 46 8.79 -7.55 9.96
CA PRO A 46 9.80 -8.61 10.00
C PRO A 46 11.07 -8.21 9.25
N LEU A 47 10.92 -7.47 8.16
CA LEU A 47 12.01 -7.06 7.26
C LEU A 47 12.91 -5.98 7.89
N CYS A 48 12.33 -5.04 8.64
CA CYS A 48 13.05 -4.02 9.39
C CYS A 48 13.66 -4.53 10.69
N ARG A 49 13.27 -5.72 11.16
CA ARG A 49 13.87 -6.41 12.31
C ARG A 49 14.98 -7.37 11.90
N ALA A 50 15.06 -7.74 10.62
CA ALA A 50 16.11 -8.60 10.09
C ALA A 50 17.45 -7.86 10.08
N ALA A 51 18.47 -8.42 10.76
CA ALA A 51 19.76 -7.77 10.96
C ALA A 51 20.61 -7.64 9.68
N ASP A 52 20.32 -8.46 8.67
CA ASP A 52 21.01 -8.53 7.38
C ASP A 52 20.40 -7.59 6.32
N VAL A 53 19.19 -7.08 6.55
CA VAL A 53 18.53 -6.18 5.62
C VAL A 53 18.88 -4.73 5.97
N ARG A 54 19.56 -4.04 5.04
CA ARG A 54 19.93 -2.61 5.21
C ARG A 54 18.96 -1.65 4.54
N GLN A 55 18.30 -2.09 3.48
CA GLN A 55 17.38 -1.28 2.69
C GLN A 55 16.36 -2.16 1.99
N TYR A 56 15.23 -1.56 1.61
CA TYR A 56 14.21 -2.19 0.79
C TYR A 56 13.69 -1.23 -0.28
N GLY A 57 13.32 -1.79 -1.43
CA GLY A 57 12.52 -1.13 -2.44
C GLY A 57 11.04 -1.37 -2.17
N LEU A 58 10.24 -0.32 -2.23
CA LEU A 58 8.79 -0.38 -2.20
C LEU A 58 8.25 0.00 -3.58
N THR A 59 7.36 -0.81 -4.11
CA THR A 59 6.63 -0.53 -5.34
C THR A 59 5.13 -0.50 -5.05
N VAL A 60 4.47 0.56 -5.53
CA VAL A 60 3.01 0.68 -5.52
C VAL A 60 2.51 0.77 -6.95
N GLN A 61 1.78 -0.26 -7.37
CA GLN A 61 1.23 -0.42 -8.72
C GLN A 61 -0.30 -0.55 -8.63
N GLN A 62 -1.02 0.00 -9.60
CA GLN A 62 -2.46 -0.24 -9.70
C GLN A 62 -2.71 -1.19 -10.85
N SER A 63 -3.57 -2.16 -10.62
CA SER A 63 -4.07 -3.07 -11.64
C SER A 63 -4.95 -2.30 -12.61
N ALA A 64 -4.66 -2.41 -13.90
CA ALA A 64 -5.48 -1.80 -14.95
C ALA A 64 -6.88 -2.42 -15.04
N THR A 65 -7.05 -3.66 -14.58
CA THR A 65 -8.23 -4.49 -14.88
C THR A 65 -9.22 -4.62 -13.74
N LEU A 66 -8.82 -4.34 -12.48
CA LEU A 66 -9.65 -4.67 -11.31
C LEU A 66 -9.75 -3.59 -10.25
N GLY A 67 -9.18 -2.40 -10.47
CA GLY A 67 -9.16 -1.39 -9.41
C GLY A 67 -8.45 -1.92 -8.17
N THR A 68 -7.43 -2.75 -8.32
CA THR A 68 -6.62 -3.32 -7.24
C THR A 68 -5.32 -2.53 -7.10
N VAL A 69 -4.80 -2.32 -5.89
CA VAL A 69 -3.41 -1.86 -5.70
C VAL A 69 -2.53 -3.05 -5.30
N PHE A 70 -1.41 -3.20 -5.98
CA PHE A 70 -0.32 -4.08 -5.58
C PHE A 70 0.71 -3.28 -4.82
N VAL A 71 1.06 -3.79 -3.63
CA VAL A 71 2.20 -3.33 -2.87
C VAL A 71 3.24 -4.44 -2.89
N SER A 72 4.43 -4.12 -3.39
CA SER A 72 5.57 -5.05 -3.40
C SER A 72 6.72 -4.44 -2.63
N VAL A 73 7.36 -5.25 -1.78
CA VAL A 73 8.59 -4.92 -1.07
C VAL A 73 9.68 -5.86 -1.55
N ASP A 74 10.81 -5.29 -1.96
CA ASP A 74 11.99 -6.02 -2.39
C ASP A 74 13.15 -5.71 -1.46
N ALA A 75 13.80 -6.72 -0.90
CA ALA A 75 14.93 -6.53 0.00
C ALA A 75 15.93 -7.68 -0.14
N GLY A 76 17.16 -7.35 -0.57
CA GLY A 76 18.28 -8.31 -0.59
C GLY A 76 18.00 -9.59 -1.39
N GLY A 77 17.21 -9.51 -2.46
CA GLY A 77 16.81 -10.68 -3.27
C GLY A 77 15.55 -11.40 -2.78
N THR A 78 14.96 -10.96 -1.67
CA THR A 78 13.63 -11.41 -1.22
C THR A 78 12.56 -10.46 -1.76
N ASN A 79 11.65 -10.99 -2.58
CA ASN A 79 10.50 -10.25 -3.07
C ASN A 79 9.22 -10.66 -2.32
N MET A 80 8.65 -9.74 -1.55
CA MET A 80 7.37 -9.93 -0.88
C MET A 80 6.31 -9.07 -1.57
N ARG A 81 5.37 -9.72 -2.27
CA ARG A 81 4.27 -9.03 -2.95
C ARG A 81 2.95 -9.32 -2.25
N ARG A 82 2.16 -8.27 -2.00
CA ARG A 82 0.78 -8.40 -1.55
C ARG A 82 -0.16 -7.63 -2.47
N GLU A 83 -1.27 -8.29 -2.74
CA GLU A 83 -2.40 -7.69 -3.42
C GLU A 83 -3.33 -7.08 -2.37
N ILE A 84 -3.69 -5.83 -2.59
CA ILE A 84 -4.66 -5.10 -1.78
C ILE A 84 -5.86 -4.83 -2.69
N PRO A 85 -6.94 -5.63 -2.56
CA PRO A 85 -8.15 -5.38 -3.32
C PRO A 85 -8.67 -4.00 -2.93
N ILE A 86 -8.82 -3.09 -3.91
CA ILE A 86 -9.55 -1.85 -3.66
C ILE A 86 -11.00 -2.11 -4.09
N PRO A 87 -11.96 -2.18 -3.14
CA PRO A 87 -13.36 -2.30 -3.51
C PRO A 87 -13.74 -1.14 -4.45
N ARG A 88 -14.54 -1.47 -5.47
CA ARG A 88 -15.05 -0.43 -6.39
C ARG A 88 -15.76 0.64 -5.55
N PRO A 89 -15.64 1.92 -5.91
CA PRO A 89 -16.49 2.96 -5.35
C PRO A 89 -17.93 2.46 -5.42
N ARG A 90 -18.62 2.43 -4.28
CA ARG A 90 -20.06 2.16 -4.28
C ARG A 90 -20.65 3.22 -5.23
N PRO A 91 -21.42 2.84 -6.26
CA PRO A 91 -22.07 3.83 -7.11
C PRO A 91 -22.82 4.80 -6.18
N PRO A 92 -22.85 6.10 -6.50
CA PRO A 92 -23.66 7.04 -5.73
C PRO A 92 -25.05 6.40 -5.64
N ALA A 93 -25.60 6.33 -4.42
CA ALA A 93 -26.97 5.89 -4.27
C ALA A 93 -27.79 6.73 -5.25
N ASP A 94 -28.40 6.10 -6.25
CA ASP A 94 -29.48 6.73 -6.98
C ASP A 94 -30.46 7.16 -5.88
N ASP A 95 -30.48 8.46 -5.58
CA ASP A 95 -31.63 9.12 -5.00
C ASP A 95 -32.77 8.77 -5.94
N VAL A 96 -33.50 7.70 -5.63
CA VAL A 96 -34.72 7.34 -6.33
C VAL A 96 -35.68 8.51 -6.09
N PRO A 97 -35.97 9.36 -7.10
CA PRO A 97 -36.95 10.42 -6.94
C PRO A 97 -38.29 9.73 -7.06
N GLY A 98 -38.90 9.39 -5.92
CA GLY A 98 -40.13 8.62 -5.93
C GLY A 98 -40.67 8.31 -4.54
N LEU A 99 -40.99 9.35 -3.78
CA LEU A 99 -42.07 9.34 -2.78
C LEU A 99 -42.85 10.66 -2.90
#